data_AF-A0A7K2YMK0-F1
#
_entry.id   AF-A0A7K2YMK0-F1
#
_cell.length_a   1.000
_cell.length_b   1.000
_cell.length_c   1.000
_cell.angle_alpha   90.00
_cell.angle_beta   90.00
_cell.angle_gamma   90.00
#
_symmetry.space_group_name_H-M   'P 1'
#
loop_
_entity.id
_entity.type
_entity.pdbx_description
1 polymer ?
#
loop_
_entity_poly.entity_id
_entity_poly.type
_entity_poly.pdbx_seq_one_letter_code
_entity_poly.pdbx_strand_id
1 'polypeptide(L)'
;MSGSFKVVLSEMDGLFKKLDSCAGEMKTAMNAMKETGPGRTGHKSLDSACDHFQSEWSYGIELIHKNTAGITDVLGAIRDNYKTVEDSITDAMKKAGGGMTNGAGPVPAKGNSNISNVLNGA
;
A
#
# COMPACT_ATOMS: atom_id res chain seq x y z
N MET A 1 -10.15 -6.60 3.44
CA MET A 1 -8.91 -6.77 2.66
C MET A 1 -7.80 -5.75 2.98
N SER A 2 -7.99 -4.78 3.88
CA SER A 2 -6.91 -3.85 4.29
C SER A 2 -5.85 -4.48 5.21
N GLY A 3 -6.19 -5.56 5.94
CA GLY A 3 -5.31 -6.21 6.90
C GLY A 3 -4.11 -6.91 6.26
N SER A 4 -4.33 -7.74 5.23
CA SER A 4 -3.25 -8.44 4.52
C SER A 4 -2.28 -7.47 3.85
N PHE A 5 -2.80 -6.36 3.31
CA PHE A 5 -1.98 -5.32 2.70
C PHE A 5 -1.03 -4.62 3.68
N LYS A 6 -1.55 -4.31 4.88
CA LYS A 6 -0.76 -3.71 5.95
C LYS A 6 0.34 -4.67 6.45
N VAL A 7 0.06 -5.97 6.47
CA VAL A 7 1.07 -7.00 6.79
C VAL A 7 2.17 -7.02 5.75
N VAL A 8 1.84 -7.05 4.45
CA VAL A 8 2.84 -7.03 3.36
C VAL A 8 3.75 -5.81 3.44
N LEU A 9 3.20 -4.62 3.68
CA LEU A 9 4.02 -3.40 3.87
C LEU A 9 4.96 -3.53 5.07
N SER A 10 4.44 -4.03 6.20
CA SER A 10 5.26 -4.24 7.41
C SER A 10 6.35 -5.30 7.21
N GLU A 11 6.10 -6.32 6.40
CA GLU A 11 7.08 -7.36 6.06
C GLU A 11 8.20 -6.79 5.17
N MET A 12 7.87 -5.91 4.22
CA MET A 12 8.85 -5.22 3.38
C MET A 12 9.75 -4.29 4.19
N ASP A 13 9.18 -3.52 5.13
CA ASP A 13 9.96 -2.71 6.08
C ASP A 13 10.88 -3.57 6.94
N GLY A 14 10.41 -4.77 7.35
CA GLY A 14 11.20 -5.73 8.10
C GLY A 14 12.35 -6.32 7.29
N LEU A 15 12.13 -6.63 6.02
CA LEU A 15 13.16 -7.08 5.10
C LEU A 15 14.24 -6.01 4.91
N PHE A 16 13.85 -4.75 4.76
CA PHE A 16 14.78 -3.63 4.64
C PHE A 16 15.72 -3.53 5.84
N LYS A 17 15.17 -3.52 7.06
CA LYS A 17 15.98 -3.47 8.29
C LYS A 17 16.99 -4.61 8.40
N LYS A 18 16.61 -5.81 7.94
CA LYS A 18 17.51 -6.98 7.94
C LYS A 18 18.65 -6.82 6.93
N LEU A 19 18.35 -6.32 5.74
CA LEU A 19 19.36 -6.09 4.70
C LEU A 19 20.36 -5.00 5.13
N ASP A 20 19.88 -3.93 5.76
CA ASP A 20 20.72 -2.85 6.28
C ASP A 20 21.64 -3.34 7.42
N SER A 21 21.10 -4.13 8.36
CA SER A 21 21.91 -4.79 9.41
C SER A 21 22.98 -5.70 8.81
N CYS A 22 22.61 -6.53 7.83
CA CYS A 22 23.56 -7.42 7.14
C CYS A 22 24.67 -6.62 6.43
N ALA A 23 24.32 -5.49 5.80
CA ALA A 23 25.29 -4.56 5.21
C ALA A 23 26.31 -4.07 6.24
N GLY A 24 25.81 -3.58 7.38
CA GLY A 24 26.62 -3.03 8.46
C GLY A 24 27.52 -4.08 9.10
N GLU A 25 26.99 -5.27 9.37
CA GLU A 25 27.73 -6.41 9.90
C GLU A 25 28.85 -6.85 8.94
N MET A 26 28.56 -6.96 7.66
CA MET A 26 29.54 -7.38 6.66
C MET A 26 30.64 -6.33 6.47
N LYS A 27 30.28 -5.04 6.45
CA LYS A 27 31.24 -3.93 6.46
C LYS A 27 32.13 -3.95 7.70
N THR A 28 31.54 -4.24 8.85
CA THR A 28 32.28 -4.39 10.12
C THR A 28 33.26 -5.57 10.05
N ALA A 29 32.81 -6.72 9.54
CA ALA A 29 33.65 -7.91 9.37
C ALA A 29 34.81 -7.67 8.39
N MET A 30 34.57 -6.97 7.27
CA MET A 30 35.62 -6.61 6.31
C MET A 30 36.60 -5.60 6.89
N ASN A 31 36.12 -4.58 7.61
CA ASN A 31 37.00 -3.65 8.33
C ASN A 31 37.84 -4.38 9.37
N ALA A 32 37.26 -5.32 10.13
CA ALA A 32 38.02 -6.14 11.07
C ALA A 32 39.09 -6.98 10.34
N MET A 33 38.77 -7.51 9.15
CA MET A 33 39.73 -8.23 8.32
C MET A 33 40.88 -7.31 7.84
N LYS A 34 40.56 -6.07 7.46
CA LYS A 34 41.51 -5.03 7.08
C LYS A 34 42.43 -4.64 8.24
N GLU A 35 41.86 -4.38 9.42
CA GLU A 35 42.59 -4.05 10.67
C GLU A 35 43.48 -5.20 11.17
N THR A 36 43.20 -6.45 10.76
CA THR A 36 44.09 -7.59 11.05
C THR A 36 45.30 -7.72 10.11
N GLY A 37 45.41 -6.89 9.06
CA GLY A 37 46.65 -6.61 8.30
C GLY A 37 47.12 -5.18 8.60
N PRO A 38 48.41 -4.78 8.48
CA PRO A 38 49.56 -5.34 7.76
C PRO A 38 50.71 -5.74 8.70
N GLY A 39 50.41 -6.10 9.95
CA GLY A 39 51.41 -6.73 10.81
C GLY A 39 51.79 -8.16 10.37
N ARG A 40 50.99 -8.86 9.54
CA ARG A 40 51.16 -10.31 9.27
C ARG A 40 50.95 -10.86 7.84
N THR A 41 50.34 -10.17 6.86
CA THR A 41 50.00 -10.81 5.56
C THR A 41 50.39 -10.06 4.27
N GLY A 42 50.69 -8.76 4.31
CA GLY A 42 51.45 -8.07 3.26
C GLY A 42 50.85 -7.95 1.84
N HIS A 43 49.56 -8.19 1.61
CA HIS A 43 49.03 -8.25 0.24
C HIS A 43 48.11 -7.06 -0.12
N LYS A 44 48.66 -6.04 -0.80
CA LYS A 44 47.92 -4.86 -1.31
C LYS A 44 46.72 -5.22 -2.20
N SER A 45 46.74 -6.38 -2.86
CA SER A 45 45.62 -6.82 -3.69
C SER A 45 44.42 -7.29 -2.86
N LEU A 46 44.65 -7.76 -1.63
CA LEU A 46 43.56 -8.18 -0.74
C LEU A 46 42.81 -6.93 -0.23
N ASP A 47 43.54 -5.90 0.17
CA ASP A 47 42.95 -4.60 0.53
C ASP A 47 42.14 -4.01 -0.63
N SER A 48 42.70 -4.00 -1.84
CA SER A 48 42.00 -3.50 -3.02
C SER A 48 40.75 -4.33 -3.36
N ALA A 49 40.79 -5.65 -3.17
CA ALA A 49 39.64 -6.51 -3.41
C ALA A 49 38.54 -6.31 -2.36
N CYS A 50 38.92 -6.14 -1.08
CA CYS A 50 37.99 -5.82 0.00
C CYS A 50 37.32 -4.47 -0.23
N ASP A 51 38.09 -3.43 -0.58
CA ASP A 51 37.55 -2.09 -0.84
C ASP A 51 36.60 -2.10 -2.05
N HIS A 52 36.95 -2.80 -3.13
CA HIS A 52 36.09 -2.93 -4.32
C HIS A 52 34.81 -3.73 -4.02
N PHE A 53 34.93 -4.89 -3.35
CA PHE A 53 33.78 -5.70 -2.96
C PHE A 53 32.83 -4.95 -2.03
N GLN A 54 33.38 -4.22 -1.06
CA GLN A 54 32.59 -3.39 -0.15
C GLN A 54 31.82 -2.29 -0.89
N SER A 55 32.45 -1.65 -1.88
CA SER A 55 31.81 -0.61 -2.70
C SER A 55 30.66 -1.18 -3.54
N GLU A 56 30.90 -2.24 -4.29
CA GLU A 56 29.90 -2.89 -5.15
C GLU A 56 28.73 -3.47 -4.32
N TRP A 57 29.03 -4.05 -3.16
CA TRP A 57 28.01 -4.61 -2.28
C TRP A 57 27.15 -3.52 -1.65
N SER A 58 27.76 -2.42 -1.19
CA SER A 58 27.01 -1.26 -0.66
C SER A 58 26.08 -0.68 -1.72
N TYR A 59 26.55 -0.56 -2.96
CA TYR A 59 25.74 -0.12 -4.09
C TYR A 59 24.57 -1.08 -4.38
N GLY A 60 24.81 -2.40 -4.34
CA GLY A 60 23.75 -3.41 -4.50
C GLY A 60 22.65 -3.27 -3.45
N ILE A 61 23.01 -3.01 -2.19
CA ILE A 61 22.06 -2.80 -1.10
C ILE A 61 21.27 -1.50 -1.29
N GLU A 62 21.91 -0.41 -1.69
CA GLU A 62 21.20 0.82 -2.05
C GLU A 62 20.20 0.62 -3.19
N LEU A 63 20.54 -0.19 -4.20
CA LEU A 63 19.66 -0.49 -5.31
C LEU A 63 18.43 -1.31 -4.85
N ILE A 64 18.65 -2.30 -3.98
CA ILE A 64 17.56 -3.07 -3.35
C ILE A 64 16.66 -2.15 -2.52
N HIS A 65 17.24 -1.21 -1.78
CA HIS A 65 16.48 -0.23 -1.00
C HIS A 65 15.61 0.65 -1.90
N LYS A 66 16.18 1.24 -2.96
CA LYS A 66 15.44 2.07 -3.91
C LYS A 66 14.28 1.31 -4.57
N ASN A 67 14.53 0.08 -5.01
CA ASN A 67 13.50 -0.73 -5.66
C ASN A 67 12.37 -1.11 -4.69
N THR A 68 12.72 -1.46 -3.45
CA THR A 68 11.73 -1.82 -2.43
C THR A 68 10.91 -0.61 -1.99
N ALA A 69 11.54 0.55 -1.81
CA ALA A 69 10.83 1.81 -1.54
C ALA A 69 9.84 2.15 -2.66
N GLY A 70 10.26 2.02 -3.92
CA GLY A 70 9.36 2.21 -5.07
C GLY A 70 8.17 1.24 -5.06
N ILE A 71 8.37 -0.01 -4.67
CA ILE A 71 7.27 -0.99 -4.51
C ILE A 71 6.34 -0.56 -3.37
N THR A 72 6.88 -0.13 -2.23
CA THR A 72 6.09 0.39 -1.09
C THR A 72 5.24 1.59 -1.50
N ASP A 73 5.79 2.52 -2.29
CA ASP A 73 5.08 3.71 -2.78
C ASP A 73 3.93 3.33 -3.73
N VAL A 74 4.20 2.44 -4.70
CA VAL A 74 3.17 1.94 -5.62
C VAL A 74 2.08 1.21 -4.86
N LEU A 75 2.44 0.41 -3.86
CA LEU A 75 1.50 -0.24 -2.96
C LEU A 75 0.66 0.80 -2.18
N GLY A 76 1.28 1.85 -1.64
CA GLY A 76 0.57 2.97 -1.02
C GLY A 76 -0.48 3.57 -1.96
N ALA A 77 -0.09 3.87 -3.20
CA ALA A 77 -0.99 4.41 -4.21
C ALA A 77 -2.15 3.46 -4.55
N ILE A 78 -1.90 2.15 -4.65
CA ILE A 78 -2.94 1.15 -4.88
C ILE A 78 -3.94 1.17 -3.72
N ARG A 79 -3.46 1.18 -2.46
CA ARG A 79 -4.34 1.24 -1.28
C ARG A 79 -5.23 2.48 -1.31
N ASP A 80 -4.65 3.64 -1.58
CA ASP A 80 -5.40 4.90 -1.57
C ASP A 80 -6.45 4.92 -2.68
N ASN A 81 -6.10 4.44 -3.87
CA ASN A 81 -7.05 4.26 -4.97
C ASN A 81 -8.21 3.33 -4.58
N TYR A 82 -7.91 2.16 -3.99
CA TYR A 82 -8.95 1.23 -3.54
C TYR A 82 -9.86 1.84 -2.47
N LYS A 83 -9.28 2.60 -1.53
CA LYS A 83 -10.06 3.31 -0.51
C LYS A 83 -10.99 4.33 -1.15
N THR A 84 -10.49 5.14 -2.09
CA THR A 84 -11.30 6.12 -2.81
C THR A 84 -12.44 5.46 -3.58
N VAL A 85 -12.17 4.32 -4.24
CA VAL A 85 -13.20 3.55 -4.94
C VAL A 85 -14.25 3.03 -3.96
N GLU A 86 -13.83 2.43 -2.84
CA GLU A 86 -14.76 1.89 -1.83
C GLU A 86 -15.61 3.00 -1.18
N ASP A 87 -15.00 4.15 -0.87
CA ASP A 87 -15.70 5.32 -0.32
C ASP A 87 -16.74 5.85 -1.33
N SER A 88 -16.38 5.91 -2.62
CA SER A 88 -17.30 6.32 -3.68
C SER A 88 -18.47 5.37 -3.87
N ILE A 89 -18.23 4.06 -3.78
CA ILE A 89 -19.28 3.02 -3.85
C ILE A 89 -20.17 3.14 -2.63
N THR A 90 -19.60 3.26 -1.43
CA THR A 90 -20.35 3.42 -0.18
C THR A 90 -21.25 4.65 -0.22
N ASP A 91 -20.75 5.79 -0.71
CA ASP A 91 -21.52 7.01 -0.84
C ASP A 91 -22.62 6.90 -1.91
N ALA A 92 -22.34 6.24 -3.03
CA ALA A 92 -23.35 5.97 -4.05
C ALA A 92 -24.46 5.04 -3.52
N MET A 93 -24.09 4.00 -2.77
CA MET A 93 -25.05 3.08 -2.13
C MET A 93 -25.87 3.76 -1.04
N LYS A 94 -25.28 4.65 -0.22
CA LYS A 94 -26.03 5.46 0.75
C LYS A 94 -27.04 6.38 0.08
N LYS A 95 -26.65 7.02 -1.03
CA LYS A 95 -27.54 7.87 -1.84
C LYS A 95 -28.67 7.06 -2.49
N ALA A 96 -28.40 5.84 -2.96
CA ALA A 96 -29.40 4.94 -3.52
C ALA A 96 -30.35 4.34 -2.45
N GLY A 97 -29.82 3.97 -1.28
CA GLY A 97 -30.59 3.43 -0.15
C GLY A 97 -31.49 4.45 0.54
N GLY A 98 -31.18 5.75 0.44
CA GLY A 98 -32.06 6.83 0.90
C GLY A 98 -33.30 7.06 0.02
N GLY A 99 -33.41 6.40 -1.14
CA GLY A 99 -34.52 6.53 -2.08
C GLY A 99 -35.61 5.46 -1.96
N MET A 100 -35.46 4.48 -1.07
CA MET A 100 -36.42 3.37 -0.90
C MET A 100 -37.07 3.37 0.49
N THR A 101 -37.66 4.50 0.90
CA THR A 101 -38.66 4.49 1.99
C THR A 101 -39.99 4.08 1.40
N ASN A 102 -40.42 2.84 1.69
CA ASN A 102 -41.76 2.35 1.39
C ASN A 102 -42.81 3.33 1.92
N GLY A 103 -43.49 4.00 0.99
CA GLY A 103 -44.64 4.85 1.28
C GLY A 103 -45.83 4.00 1.71
N ALA A 104 -46.05 3.95 3.03
CA ALA A 104 -47.32 3.54 3.63
C ALA A 104 -47.98 4.77 4.29
N GLY A 105 -48.92 5.41 3.56
CA GLY A 105 -49.97 6.33 4.07
C GLY A 105 -49.59 7.80 4.31
N PRO A 106 -50.55 8.76 4.29
CA PRO A 106 -51.99 8.59 4.48
C PRO A 106 -52.85 8.94 3.26
N VAL A 107 -54.00 8.26 3.15
CA VAL A 107 -55.11 8.61 2.25
C VAL A 107 -55.71 9.95 2.68
N PRO A 108 -55.75 11.00 1.82
CA PRO A 108 -56.57 12.17 2.10
C PRO A 108 -58.02 11.87 1.71
N ALA A 109 -58.84 11.57 2.72
CA ALA A 109 -60.28 11.60 2.60
C ALA A 109 -60.78 13.06 2.70
N LYS A 110 -61.11 13.69 1.57
CA LYS A 110 -62.25 14.62 1.47
C LYS A 110 -62.63 14.86 0.01
N GLY A 111 -63.93 14.79 -0.25
CA GLY A 111 -64.51 14.58 -1.57
C GLY A 111 -64.49 15.78 -2.51
N ASN A 112 -64.71 15.45 -3.79
CA ASN A 112 -65.77 16.08 -4.56
C ASN A 112 -66.31 15.06 -5.58
N SER A 113 -67.54 14.62 -5.36
CA SER A 113 -68.28 13.74 -6.25
C SER A 113 -68.76 14.54 -7.45
N ASN A 114 -68.13 14.40 -8.62
CA ASN A 114 -68.72 14.76 -9.91
C ASN A 114 -67.88 14.13 -11.03
N ILE A 115 -68.37 13.03 -11.64
CA ILE A 115 -68.23 12.62 -13.06
C ILE A 115 -68.95 11.26 -13.30
N SER A 116 -70.07 11.00 -12.61
CA SER A 116 -71.00 9.90 -13.00
C SER A 116 -71.79 10.20 -14.29
N ASN A 117 -71.31 11.08 -15.18
CA ASN A 117 -72.06 11.58 -16.34
C ASN A 117 -71.40 11.34 -17.71
N VAL A 118 -70.37 10.49 -17.85
CA VAL A 118 -69.69 10.30 -19.15
C VAL A 118 -69.89 8.91 -19.77
N LEU A 119 -70.75 8.04 -19.20
CA LEU A 119 -70.99 6.70 -19.78
C LEU A 119 -72.47 6.30 -19.91
N ASN A 120 -73.41 7.25 -19.93
CA ASN A 120 -74.80 6.93 -20.24
C ASN A 120 -75.47 8.07 -21.02
N GLY A 121 -75.24 8.11 -22.34
CA GLY A 121 -75.79 9.15 -23.21
C GLY A 121 -75.19 9.18 -24.62
N ALA A 122 -75.25 8.06 -25.35
CA ALA A 122 -75.25 7.99 -26.82
C ALA A 122 -75.78 6.61 -27.25
#